data_AF-A0A4D7BFH0-F1
#
_entry.id   AF-A0A4D7BFH0-F1
#
_cell.length_a   1.000
_cell.length_b   1.000
_cell.length_c   1.000
_cell.angle_alpha   90.00
_cell.angle_beta   90.00
_cell.angle_gamma   90.00
#
_symmetry.space_group_name_H-M   'P 1'
#
loop_
_entity.id
_entity.type
_entity.pdbx_description
1 polymer ?
#
loop_
_entity_poly.entity_id
_entity_poly.type
_entity_poly.pdbx_seq_one_letter_code
_entity_poly.pdbx_strand_id
1 'polypeptide(L)'
;MILHHVAKCCSCHWRSQPCERELDPSDVRTLLTRLYRRRFPQLRTHDFEHVWAGLTAVTHNGGFYFGQARPGLYASVGCGGAGVVRGTIHGKLLAEFASGSPSSLLRDRLRQKGPNWLPPDPVRRLGVTAQIAWEQWRAGRERQGRPCASQQSLMASVLTA
;
A
#
# COMPACT_ATOMS: atom_id res chain seq x y z
N MET A 1 -19.08 12.11 26.29
CA MET A 1 -18.17 13.02 25.58
C MET A 1 -16.77 12.42 25.63
N ILE A 2 -16.40 11.55 24.68
CA ILE A 2 -15.05 11.01 24.40
C ILE A 2 -15.19 10.06 23.19
N LEU A 3 -14.28 10.21 22.22
CA LEU A 3 -13.98 9.33 21.07
C LEU A 3 -14.89 9.35 19.81
N HIS A 4 -14.96 10.52 19.18
CA HIS A 4 -15.24 10.71 17.75
C HIS A 4 -14.00 10.38 16.86
N HIS A 5 -13.39 9.20 16.98
CA HIS A 5 -12.19 8.81 16.18
C HIS A 5 -12.34 7.46 15.47
N VAL A 6 -13.54 7.21 14.95
CA VAL A 6 -13.74 6.24 13.88
C VAL A 6 -13.38 6.93 12.56
N ALA A 7 -12.28 6.48 11.95
CA ALA A 7 -12.01 6.58 10.53
C ALA A 7 -12.32 7.93 9.85
N LYS A 8 -11.49 8.95 10.08
CA LYS A 8 -11.20 9.94 9.02
C LYS A 8 -10.16 9.34 8.05
N CYS A 9 -10.61 8.31 7.33
CA CYS A 9 -10.11 8.05 5.99
C CYS A 9 -10.79 9.11 5.10
N CYS A 10 -10.05 9.83 4.27
CA CYS A 10 -10.46 11.05 3.56
C CYS A 10 -10.36 12.36 4.37
N SER A 11 -9.14 12.90 4.45
CA SER A 11 -8.93 14.35 4.50
C SER A 11 -8.48 14.85 3.13
N CYS A 12 -9.36 14.64 2.14
CA CYS A 12 -9.39 15.43 0.91
C CYS A 12 -9.89 16.84 1.29
N HIS A 13 -9.00 17.76 1.69
CA HIS A 13 -9.41 19.16 1.90
C HIS A 13 -8.49 20.20 1.24
N TRP A 14 -7.54 19.83 0.38
CA TRP A 14 -6.83 20.85 -0.40
C TRP A 14 -6.37 20.31 -1.75
N ARG A 15 -7.06 20.79 -2.81
CA ARG A 15 -6.76 20.66 -4.25
C ARG A 15 -7.25 19.37 -4.95
N SER A 16 -8.54 19.35 -5.30
CA SER A 16 -9.18 18.84 -6.54
C SER A 16 -8.60 17.66 -7.37
N GLN A 17 -7.82 16.73 -6.80
CA GLN A 17 -7.45 15.49 -7.50
C GLN A 17 -7.81 14.24 -6.67
N PRO A 18 -8.53 13.26 -7.24
CA PRO A 18 -8.83 12.00 -6.56
C PRO A 18 -7.55 11.21 -6.24
N CYS A 19 -7.55 10.51 -5.10
CA CYS A 19 -6.56 9.49 -4.74
C CYS A 19 -6.46 8.34 -5.78
N GLU A 20 -7.41 8.31 -6.73
CA GLU A 20 -7.75 7.23 -7.65
C GLU A 20 -7.38 7.53 -9.10
N ARG A 21 -6.49 8.51 -9.38
CA ARG A 21 -6.09 8.76 -10.76
C ARG A 21 -5.31 7.55 -11.29
N GLU A 22 -6.03 6.71 -12.03
CA GLU A 22 -5.46 5.61 -12.77
C GLU A 22 -4.40 6.15 -13.73
N LEU A 23 -3.23 5.52 -13.72
CA LEU A 23 -2.18 5.86 -14.67
C LEU A 23 -2.64 5.42 -16.05
N ASP A 24 -2.29 6.20 -17.08
CA ASP A 24 -2.58 5.79 -18.44
C ASP A 24 -1.90 4.44 -18.73
N PRO A 25 -2.61 3.44 -19.28
CA PRO A 25 -2.03 2.12 -19.53
C PRO A 25 -0.77 2.16 -20.42
N SER A 26 -0.63 3.16 -21.30
CA SER A 26 0.57 3.33 -22.13
C SER A 26 1.79 3.79 -21.32
N ASP A 27 1.59 4.65 -20.32
CA ASP A 27 2.63 5.08 -19.39
C ASP A 27 3.10 3.91 -18.50
N VAL A 28 2.14 3.13 -17.98
CA VAL A 28 2.41 1.93 -17.18
C VAL A 28 3.22 0.92 -18.00
N ARG A 29 2.79 0.66 -19.24
CA ARG A 29 3.49 -0.23 -20.17
C ARG A 29 4.91 0.24 -20.44
N THR A 30 5.10 1.51 -20.77
CA THR A 30 6.43 2.09 -21.03
C THR A 30 7.35 1.93 -19.83
N LEU A 31 6.85 2.22 -18.62
CA LEU A 31 7.59 2.07 -17.38
C LEU A 31 7.97 0.61 -17.11
N LEU A 32 7.00 -0.31 -17.16
CA LEU A 32 7.23 -1.72 -16.89
C LEU A 32 8.19 -2.34 -17.92
N THR A 33 8.04 -2.03 -19.22
CA THR A 33 8.94 -2.51 -20.28
C THR A 33 10.37 -2.05 -20.02
N ARG A 34 10.57 -0.79 -19.60
CA ARG A 34 11.89 -0.28 -19.24
C ARG A 34 12.52 -1.05 -18.07
N LEU A 35 11.76 -1.29 -17.00
CA LEU A 35 12.25 -2.02 -15.82
C LEU A 35 12.55 -3.49 -16.16
N TYR A 36 11.65 -4.13 -16.90
CA TYR A 36 11.78 -5.50 -17.37
C TYR A 36 13.05 -5.71 -18.21
N ARG A 37 13.24 -4.90 -19.26
CA ARG A 37 14.40 -4.99 -20.17
C ARG A 37 15.73 -4.69 -19.47
N ARG A 38 15.69 -3.96 -18.35
CA ARG A 38 16.85 -3.71 -17.49
C ARG A 38 17.15 -4.89 -16.59
N ARG A 39 16.11 -5.53 -16.03
CA ARG A 39 16.24 -6.66 -15.09
C ARG A 39 16.57 -7.98 -15.81
N PHE A 40 16.06 -8.15 -17.02
CA PHE A 40 16.22 -9.36 -17.85
C PHE A 40 16.67 -9.00 -19.28
N PRO A 41 17.94 -8.64 -19.49
CA PRO A 41 18.46 -8.24 -20.79
C PRO A 41 18.25 -9.30 -21.90
N GLN A 42 18.26 -10.58 -21.53
CA GLN A 42 18.06 -11.70 -22.44
C GLN A 42 16.64 -11.81 -23.01
N LEU A 43 15.66 -11.11 -22.42
CA LEU A 43 14.26 -11.15 -22.88
C LEU A 43 13.83 -9.85 -23.58
N ARG A 44 14.78 -8.99 -23.98
CA ARG A 44 14.51 -7.64 -24.51
C ARG A 44 13.59 -7.57 -25.73
N THR A 45 13.52 -8.63 -26.50
CA THR A 45 12.70 -8.74 -27.70
C THR A 45 11.20 -8.95 -27.43
N HIS A 46 10.83 -9.18 -26.16
CA HIS A 46 9.44 -9.44 -25.78
C HIS A 46 8.78 -8.16 -25.24
N ASP A 47 7.53 -7.98 -25.64
CA ASP A 47 6.65 -6.95 -25.12
C ASP A 47 5.54 -7.58 -24.26
N PHE A 48 5.02 -6.81 -23.31
CA PHE A 48 3.86 -7.24 -22.55
C PHE A 48 2.64 -7.33 -23.46
N GLU A 49 1.81 -8.35 -23.32
CA GLU A 49 0.50 -8.38 -24.01
C GLU A 49 -0.49 -7.51 -23.23
N HIS A 50 -0.57 -7.74 -21.92
CA HIS A 50 -1.46 -7.04 -21.00
C HIS A 50 -0.68 -6.31 -19.90
N VAL A 51 -1.20 -5.16 -19.50
CA VAL A 51 -0.72 -4.40 -18.34
C VAL A 51 -1.91 -3.99 -17.50
N TRP A 52 -1.73 -4.00 -16.18
CA TRP A 52 -2.73 -3.54 -15.22
C TRP A 52 -2.01 -2.82 -14.08
N ALA A 53 -2.71 -1.87 -13.47
CA ALA A 53 -2.27 -1.21 -12.26
C ALA A 53 -3.39 -1.36 -11.21
N GLY A 54 -3.00 -1.30 -9.94
CA GLY A 54 -3.96 -1.42 -8.86
C GLY A 54 -3.44 -0.73 -7.61
N LEU A 55 -4.37 -0.43 -6.72
CA LEU A 55 -4.06 0.13 -5.42
C LEU A 55 -3.81 -1.01 -4.42
N THR A 56 -2.74 -0.89 -3.65
CA THR A 56 -2.46 -1.80 -2.53
C THR A 56 -2.43 -1.02 -1.23
N ALA A 57 -3.06 -1.57 -0.20
CA ALA A 57 -2.98 -1.04 1.15
C ALA A 57 -1.72 -1.57 1.82
N VAL A 58 -0.85 -0.65 2.25
CA VAL A 58 0.36 -0.94 3.04
C VAL A 58 0.30 -0.16 4.34
N THR A 59 0.93 -0.70 5.37
CA THR A 59 1.06 -0.09 6.69
C THR A 59 2.52 0.20 6.96
N HIS A 60 2.83 1.16 7.82
CA HIS A 60 4.21 1.59 8.04
C HIS A 60 5.12 0.47 8.57
N ASN A 61 4.61 -0.34 9.50
CA ASN A 61 5.33 -1.49 10.05
C ASN A 61 5.10 -2.80 9.27
N GLY A 62 4.39 -2.76 8.13
CA GLY A 62 3.97 -3.96 7.41
C GLY A 62 3.00 -4.87 8.19
N GLY A 63 2.43 -4.38 9.31
CA GLY A 63 1.44 -5.08 10.10
C GLY A 63 0.04 -5.03 9.47
N PHE A 64 -0.82 -5.98 9.83
CA PHE A 64 -2.14 -6.12 9.22
C PHE A 64 -3.19 -6.04 10.30
N TYR A 65 -4.22 -5.25 10.07
CA TYR A 65 -5.35 -5.26 10.97
C TYR A 65 -6.12 -6.57 10.77
N PHE A 66 -6.41 -7.26 11.86
CA PHE A 66 -7.27 -8.43 11.89
C PHE A 66 -7.97 -8.45 13.22
N GLY A 67 -9.30 -8.34 13.20
CA GLY A 67 -10.07 -8.36 14.42
C GLY A 67 -11.47 -7.81 14.26
N GLN A 68 -12.14 -7.62 15.40
CA GLN A 68 -13.45 -6.99 15.48
C GLN A 68 -13.27 -5.47 15.58
N ALA A 69 -13.63 -4.76 14.51
CA ALA A 69 -13.52 -3.29 14.45
C ALA A 69 -14.63 -2.60 15.24
N ARG A 70 -15.81 -3.21 15.29
CA ARG A 70 -16.97 -2.83 16.12
C ARG A 70 -17.76 -4.09 16.46
N PRO A 71 -18.65 -4.08 17.47
CA PRO A 71 -19.52 -5.22 17.73
C PRO A 71 -20.23 -5.69 16.45
N GLY A 72 -20.06 -6.97 16.10
CA GLY A 72 -20.58 -7.58 14.87
C GLY A 72 -19.83 -7.24 13.56
N LEU A 73 -18.85 -6.34 13.57
CA LEU A 73 -18.05 -5.97 12.40
C LEU A 73 -16.63 -6.49 12.52
N TYR A 74 -16.30 -7.49 11.70
CA TYR A 74 -14.99 -8.11 11.63
C TYR A 74 -14.27 -7.64 10.36
N ALA A 75 -12.98 -7.32 10.46
CA ALA A 75 -12.22 -6.82 9.32
C ALA A 75 -10.80 -7.40 9.28
N SER A 76 -10.32 -7.60 8.05
CA SER A 76 -8.91 -7.86 7.74
C SER A 76 -8.42 -6.79 6.75
N VAL A 77 -7.44 -5.98 7.12
CA VAL A 77 -6.99 -4.80 6.34
C VAL A 77 -5.46 -4.72 6.26
N GLY A 78 -4.97 -4.20 5.13
CA GLY A 78 -3.55 -3.87 4.93
C GLY A 78 -2.75 -4.93 4.18
N CYS A 79 -3.36 -5.65 3.23
CA CYS A 79 -2.86 -6.88 2.59
C CYS A 79 -1.46 -6.83 1.93
N GLY A 80 -0.82 -5.67 1.80
CA GLY A 80 0.61 -5.56 1.53
C GLY A 80 1.07 -6.24 0.25
N GLY A 81 0.21 -6.29 -0.78
CA GLY A 81 0.49 -6.97 -2.05
C GLY A 81 0.38 -8.50 -2.02
N ALA A 82 0.12 -9.12 -0.88
CA ALA A 82 -0.05 -10.57 -0.73
C ALA A 82 -1.53 -10.97 -0.53
N GLY A 83 -2.45 -10.18 -1.09
CA GLY A 83 -3.90 -10.28 -0.84
C GLY A 83 -4.51 -11.62 -1.26
N VAL A 84 -4.03 -12.24 -2.34
CA VAL A 84 -4.59 -13.51 -2.82
C VAL A 84 -4.33 -14.64 -1.82
N VAL A 85 -3.07 -14.86 -1.45
CA VAL A 85 -2.69 -15.95 -0.53
C VAL A 85 -3.20 -15.67 0.87
N ARG A 86 -2.98 -14.45 1.38
CA ARG A 86 -3.36 -14.10 2.76
C ARG A 86 -4.87 -13.93 2.91
N GLY A 87 -5.56 -13.49 1.86
CA GLY A 87 -7.01 -13.29 1.86
C GLY A 87 -7.76 -14.59 2.10
N THR A 88 -7.34 -15.69 1.47
CA THR A 88 -7.97 -17.01 1.67
C THR A 88 -7.86 -17.48 3.11
N ILE A 89 -6.65 -17.40 3.70
CA ILE A 89 -6.44 -17.82 5.10
C ILE A 89 -7.19 -16.89 6.04
N HIS A 90 -7.04 -15.57 5.89
CA HIS A 90 -7.72 -14.61 6.76
C HIS A 90 -9.23 -14.67 6.63
N GLY A 91 -9.79 -14.95 5.45
CA GLY A 91 -11.22 -15.10 5.24
C GLY A 91 -11.79 -16.25 6.06
N LYS A 92 -11.13 -17.42 6.02
CA LYS A 92 -11.49 -18.56 6.88
C LYS A 92 -11.38 -18.21 8.36
N LEU A 93 -10.26 -17.62 8.78
CA LEU A 93 -10.05 -17.26 10.19
C LEU A 93 -11.04 -16.19 10.67
N LEU A 94 -11.46 -15.26 9.81
CA LEU A 94 -12.43 -14.24 10.15
C LEU A 94 -13.83 -14.85 10.32
N ALA A 95 -14.19 -15.85 9.50
CA ALA A 95 -15.41 -16.63 9.66
C ALA A 95 -15.40 -17.42 10.97
N GLU A 96 -14.30 -18.12 11.28
CA GLU A 96 -14.11 -18.80 12.58
C GLU A 96 -14.26 -17.84 13.76
N PHE A 97 -13.71 -16.62 13.62
CA PHE A 97 -13.81 -15.60 14.66
C PHE A 97 -15.24 -15.05 14.82
N ALA A 98 -15.95 -14.85 13.72
CA ALA A 98 -17.34 -14.40 13.73
C ALA A 98 -18.32 -15.46 14.26
N SER A 99 -18.07 -16.74 13.98
CA SER A 99 -18.87 -17.87 14.44
C SER A 99 -18.53 -18.32 15.87
N GLY A 100 -17.53 -17.73 16.52
CA GLY A 100 -17.13 -18.10 17.88
C GLY A 100 -16.49 -19.48 17.98
N SER A 101 -15.88 -19.99 16.90
CA SER A 101 -15.23 -21.31 16.86
C SER A 101 -13.71 -21.16 16.67
N PRO A 102 -12.95 -20.90 17.76
CA PRO A 102 -11.55 -20.49 17.63
C PRO A 102 -10.58 -21.66 17.38
N SER A 103 -9.95 -21.68 16.21
CA SER A 103 -8.82 -22.58 15.90
C SER A 103 -7.52 -22.14 16.56
N SER A 104 -6.50 -23.01 16.55
CA SER A 104 -5.13 -22.66 16.95
C SER A 104 -4.55 -21.55 16.07
N LEU A 105 -4.76 -21.65 14.75
CA LEU A 105 -4.32 -20.65 13.77
C LEU A 105 -4.97 -19.28 14.01
N LEU A 106 -6.24 -19.24 14.43
CA LEU A 106 -6.90 -17.99 14.80
C LEU A 106 -6.21 -17.34 16.01
N ARG A 107 -5.86 -18.13 17.03
CA ARG A 107 -5.15 -17.62 18.22
C ARG A 107 -3.77 -17.07 17.85
N ASP A 108 -3.03 -17.79 17.02
CA ASP A 108 -1.72 -17.34 16.53
C ASP A 108 -1.86 -16.03 15.73
N ARG A 109 -2.89 -15.96 14.88
CA ARG A 109 -3.15 -14.74 14.10
C ARG A 109 -3.49 -13.55 14.99
N LEU A 110 -4.32 -13.74 16.03
CA LEU A 110 -4.69 -12.69 16.98
C LEU A 110 -3.50 -12.22 17.85
N ARG A 111 -2.47 -13.05 18.03
CA ARG A 111 -1.22 -12.67 18.72
C ARG A 111 -0.27 -11.83 17.87
N GLN A 112 -0.44 -11.82 16.55
CA GLN A 112 0.41 -11.01 15.67
C GLN A 112 0.13 -9.52 15.84
N LYS A 113 1.20 -8.71 15.83
CA LYS A 113 1.09 -7.25 15.97
C LYS A 113 0.28 -6.65 14.82
N GLY A 114 -0.64 -5.76 15.18
CA GLY A 114 -1.42 -4.96 14.24
C GLY A 114 -0.62 -3.82 13.60
N PRO A 115 -1.30 -2.99 12.79
CA PRO A 115 -0.71 -1.77 12.24
C PRO A 115 -0.35 -0.81 13.37
N ASN A 116 0.76 -0.11 13.21
CA ASN A 116 1.14 0.96 14.11
C ASN A 116 0.39 2.26 13.79
N TRP A 117 0.32 3.15 14.78
CA TRP A 117 -0.24 4.48 14.60
C TRP A 117 0.57 5.28 13.59
N LEU A 118 -0.14 6.10 12.80
CA LEU A 118 0.44 7.06 11.85
C LEU A 118 0.14 8.48 12.33
N PRO A 119 1.12 9.40 12.24
CA PRO A 119 0.87 10.80 12.56
C PRO A 119 -0.19 11.42 11.65
N PRO A 120 -0.84 12.52 12.09
CA PRO A 120 -1.71 13.28 11.20
C PRO A 120 -0.91 13.97 10.08
N ASP A 121 -1.61 14.41 9.04
CA ASP A 121 -1.00 15.27 8.02
C ASP A 121 -0.65 16.64 8.63
N PRO A 122 0.45 17.29 8.19
CA PRO A 122 1.26 16.97 7.00
C PRO A 122 2.42 15.99 7.23
N VAL A 123 2.75 15.68 8.49
CA VAL A 123 3.93 14.87 8.85
C VAL A 123 3.89 13.48 8.20
N ARG A 124 2.71 12.84 8.19
CA ARG A 124 2.52 11.55 7.52
C ARG A 124 2.84 11.59 6.04
N ARG A 125 2.33 12.58 5.31
CA ARG A 125 2.57 12.70 3.86
C ARG A 125 4.05 12.86 3.53
N LEU A 126 4.76 13.67 4.33
CA LEU A 126 6.20 13.85 4.20
C LEU A 126 6.94 12.54 4.48
N GLY A 127 6.61 11.87 5.58
CA GLY A 127 7.22 10.59 5.96
C GLY A 127 7.01 9.50 4.91
N VAL A 128 5.79 9.34 4.38
CA VAL A 128 5.49 8.36 3.32
C VAL A 128 6.27 8.67 2.05
N THR A 129 6.32 9.94 1.63
CA THR A 129 7.05 10.32 0.41
C THR A 129 8.55 10.09 0.57
N ALA A 130 9.11 10.45 1.72
CA ALA A 130 10.52 10.23 2.03
C ALA A 130 10.87 8.72 2.08
N GLN A 131 10.02 7.92 2.73
CA GLN A 131 10.20 6.46 2.80
C GLN A 131 10.18 5.83 1.40
N ILE A 132 9.22 6.21 0.54
CA ILE A 132 9.16 5.70 -0.85
C ILE A 132 10.42 6.08 -1.62
N ALA A 133 10.87 7.34 -1.52
CA ALA A 133 12.09 7.80 -2.17
C ALA A 133 13.33 7.05 -1.67
N TRP A 134 13.42 6.83 -0.36
CA TRP A 134 14.49 6.08 0.29
C TRP A 134 14.54 4.62 -0.19
N GLU A 135 13.38 3.95 -0.25
CA GLU A 135 13.28 2.58 -0.76
C GLU A 135 13.60 2.49 -2.25
N GLN A 136 13.22 3.48 -3.06
CA GLN A 136 13.64 3.57 -4.47
C GLN A 136 15.15 3.76 -4.61
N TRP A 137 15.76 4.57 -3.75
CA TRP A 137 17.20 4.80 -3.72
C TRP A 137 17.96 3.54 -3.30
N ARG A 138 17.51 2.86 -2.23
CA ARG A 138 18.09 1.58 -1.75
C ARG A 138 17.96 0.45 -2.75
N ALA A 139 16.82 0.34 -3.43
CA ALA A 139 16.62 -0.61 -4.52
C ALA A 139 17.46 -0.27 -5.77
N GLY A 140 18.05 0.92 -5.80
CA GLY A 140 18.97 1.38 -6.82
C GLY A 140 18.38 1.27 -8.23
N ARG A 141 19.13 0.61 -9.10
CA ARG A 141 18.82 0.51 -10.53
C ARG A 141 17.61 -0.40 -10.82
N GLU A 142 17.16 -1.21 -9.87
CA GLU A 142 16.13 -2.23 -10.12
C GLU A 142 14.70 -1.68 -10.13
N ARG A 143 14.40 -0.61 -9.39
CA ARG A 143 13.03 -0.04 -9.24
C ARG A 143 12.87 1.41 -9.70
N GLN A 144 13.77 1.92 -10.55
CA GLN A 144 13.74 3.31 -11.03
C GLN A 144 12.53 3.58 -11.96
N GLY A 145 11.34 3.71 -11.39
CA GLY A 145 10.21 4.41 -11.98
C GLY A 145 10.32 5.89 -11.66
N ARG A 146 10.06 6.76 -12.65
CA ARG A 146 10.04 8.21 -12.37
C ARG A 146 8.84 8.47 -11.46
N PRO A 147 9.00 9.19 -10.34
CA PRO A 147 7.84 9.68 -9.60
C PRO A 147 7.00 10.57 -10.52
N CYS A 148 5.67 10.51 -10.34
CA CYS A 148 4.68 11.30 -11.10
C CYS A 148 5.11 12.78 -11.11
N ALA A 149 4.88 13.50 -12.21
CA ALA A 149 5.43 14.84 -12.45
C ALA A 149 5.14 15.86 -11.32
N SER A 150 4.09 15.65 -10.50
CA SER A 150 3.77 16.46 -9.32
C SER A 150 4.71 16.26 -8.11
N GLN A 151 5.51 15.18 -8.08
CA GLN A 151 6.51 14.90 -7.05
C GLN A 151 7.91 15.45 -7.37
N GLN A 152 8.22 15.74 -8.63
CA GLN A 152 9.52 16.32 -9.02
C GLN A 152 9.69 17.75 -8.49
N SER A 153 8.61 18.55 -8.47
CA SER A 153 8.65 19.91 -7.94
C SER A 153 8.87 19.95 -6.42
N LEU A 154 8.38 18.95 -5.66
CA LEU A 154 8.49 18.93 -4.20
C LEU A 154 9.87 18.46 -3.70
N MET A 155 10.52 17.53 -4.40
CA MET A 155 11.89 17.11 -4.09
C MET A 155 12.92 18.21 -4.41
N ALA A 156 12.69 19.00 -5.47
CA ALA A 156 13.52 20.16 -5.77
C ALA A 156 13.42 21.25 -4.68
N SER A 157 12.23 21.49 -4.12
CA SER A 157 12.06 22.47 -3.04
C SER A 157 12.68 22.07 -1.71
N VAL A 158 12.82 20.77 -1.41
CA VAL A 158 13.44 20.29 -0.16
C VAL A 158 14.96 20.25 -0.24
N LEU A 159 15.54 20.14 -1.45
CA LEU A 159 17.00 20.16 -1.66
C LEU A 159 17.55 21.58 -1.86
N THR A 160 16.69 22.59 -1.95
CA THR A 160 17.08 24.00 -2.13
C THR A 160 16.65 24.88 -0.94
N ALA A 161 16.36 24.27 0.21
CA ALA A 161 16.04 24.95 1.47
C ALA A 161 16.98 24.48 2.59
#